data_AF-A0A527H5H7-F1
#
_entry.id   AF-A0A527H5H7-F1
#
_cell.length_a   1.000
_cell.length_b   1.000
_cell.length_c   1.000
_cell.angle_alpha   90.00
_cell.angle_beta   90.00
_cell.angle_gamma   90.00
#
_symmetry.space_group_name_H-M   'P 1'
#
loop_
_entity.id
_entity.type
_entity.pdbx_description
1 polymer ?
#
loop_
_entity_poly.entity_id
_entity_poly.type
_entity_poly.pdbx_seq_one_letter_code
_entity_poly.pdbx_strand_id
1 'polypeptide(L)' 'MPEFPIRKVAVLTEEIFHEGGPIAEVPRRRAAAMALVKNPFAGRYVEDLQSAMDDLKPLGLLLADRLIVALGG' A
#
# COMPACT_ATOMS: atom_id res chain seq x y z
N MET A 1 -1.98 9.00 20.75
CA MET A 1 -1.24 8.58 19.55
C MET A 1 -1.81 9.36 18.37
N PRO A 2 -0.98 9.98 17.52
CA PRO A 2 -1.46 10.56 16.27
C PRO A 2 -2.09 9.44 15.44
N GLU A 3 -3.42 9.41 15.41
CA GLU A 3 -4.13 8.45 14.59
C GLU A 3 -3.96 8.87 13.12
N PHE A 4 -3.73 7.88 12.26
CA PHE A 4 -3.86 8.00 10.80
C PHE A 4 -5.18 7.38 10.35
N PRO A 5 -6.36 7.99 10.60
CA PRO A 5 -7.64 7.45 10.17
C PRO A 5 -7.63 7.14 8.68
N ILE A 6 -7.93 5.88 8.35
CA ILE A 6 -8.01 5.41 6.98
C ILE A 6 -9.37 5.83 6.41
N ARG A 7 -9.35 6.65 5.35
CA ARG A 7 -10.55 6.99 4.57
C ARG A 7 -10.86 5.90 3.55
N LYS A 8 -9.83 5.33 2.91
CA LYS A 8 -9.98 4.33 1.85
C LYS A 8 -8.72 3.48 1.76
N VAL A 9 -8.90 2.20 1.41
CA VAL A 9 -7.83 1.34 0.90
C VAL A 9 -8.19 0.90 -0.50
N ALA A 10 -7.21 0.89 -1.40
CA ALA A 10 -7.34 0.36 -2.75
C ALA A 10 -6.25 -0.65 -3.03
N VAL A 11 -6.59 -1.72 -3.74
CA VAL A 11 -5.65 -2.71 -4.26
C VAL A 11 -5.81 -2.78 -5.76
N LEU A 12 -4.72 -2.58 -6.48
CA LEU A 12 -4.63 -2.76 -7.92
C LEU A 12 -3.91 -4.09 -8.18
N THR A 13 -4.44 -4.91 -9.09
CA THR A 13 -3.80 -6.13 -9.57
C THR A 13 -3.64 -6.03 -11.08
N GLU A 14 -2.49 -6.45 -11.59
CA GLU A 14 -2.16 -6.45 -13.00
C GLU A 14 -1.72 -7.84 -13.44
N GLU A 15 -2.18 -8.24 -14.62
CA GLU A 15 -1.72 -9.44 -15.31
C GLU A 15 -1.02 -9.01 -16.61
N ILE A 16 0.27 -9.30 -16.68
CA ILE A 16 1.15 -8.87 -17.77
C ILE A 16 1.42 -10.07 -18.66
N PHE A 17 0.83 -10.06 -19.85
CA PHE A 17 0.93 -11.15 -20.84
C PHE A 17 2.19 -11.05 -21.71
N HIS A 18 2.66 -9.83 -21.99
CA HIS A 18 3.91 -9.56 -22.71
C HIS A 18 4.40 -8.13 -22.45
N GLU A 19 5.68 -7.87 -22.69
CA GLU A 19 6.30 -6.53 -22.60
C GLU A 19 7.29 -6.36 -23.77
N GLY A 20 6.76 -6.45 -25.01
CA GLY A 20 7.54 -6.37 -26.25
C GLY A 20 8.15 -7.69 -26.76
N GLY A 21 8.00 -8.79 -26.03
CA GLY A 21 8.37 -10.14 -26.44
C GLY A 21 7.18 -11.04 -26.79
N PRO A 22 7.40 -12.36 -27.00
CA PRO A 22 6.33 -13.35 -27.15
C PRO A 22 5.38 -13.38 -25.94
N ILE A 23 4.11 -13.73 -26.18
CA ILE A 23 3.09 -13.85 -25.13
C ILE A 23 3.41 -15.04 -24.22
N ALA A 24 3.34 -14.85 -22.90
CA ALA A 24 3.51 -15.90 -21.90
C ALA A 24 2.21 -16.68 -21.68
N GLU A 25 2.29 -18.02 -21.58
CA GLU A 25 1.13 -18.87 -21.24
C GLU A 25 0.59 -18.60 -19.83
N VAL A 26 1.47 -18.26 -18.89
CA VAL A 26 1.11 -17.81 -17.54
C VAL A 26 1.51 -16.34 -17.41
N PRO A 27 0.57 -15.40 -17.28
CA PRO A 27 0.90 -13.99 -17.20
C PRO A 27 1.62 -13.69 -15.89
N ARG A 28 2.60 -12.78 -15.94
CA ARG A 28 3.23 -12.26 -14.73
C ARG A 28 2.21 -11.41 -13.99
N ARG A 29 2.03 -11.68 -12.69
CA ARG A 29 1.12 -10.89 -11.85
C ARG A 29 1.88 -9.86 -11.02
N ARG A 30 1.32 -8.67 -10.90
CA ARG A 30 1.79 -7.61 -9.97
C ARG A 30 0.60 -7.05 -9.21
N ALA A 31 0.86 -6.50 -8.03
CA ALA A 31 -0.17 -5.81 -7.26
C ALA A 31 0.41 -4.62 -6.50
N ALA A 32 -0.44 -3.62 -6.25
CA ALA A 32 -0.13 -2.46 -5.43
C ALA A 32 -1.28 -2.20 -4.44
N ALA A 33 -0.97 -2.08 -3.15
CA ALA A 33 -1.93 -1.75 -2.11
C ALA A 33 -1.62 -0.34 -1.56
N MET A 34 -2.66 0.49 -1.46
CA MET A 34 -2.55 1.90 -1.09
C MET A 34 -3.62 2.27 -0.08
N ALA A 35 -3.28 3.11 0.89
CA ALA A 35 -4.23 3.68 1.84
C ALA A 35 -4.25 5.21 1.75
N LEU A 36 -5.45 5.79 1.74
CA LEU A 36 -5.67 7.21 1.93
C LEU A 36 -5.94 7.47 3.41
N VAL A 37 -5.06 8.21 4.07
CA VAL A 37 -5.15 8.53 5.49
C VAL A 37 -5.25 10.04 5.74
N LYS A 38 -5.86 10.42 6.85
CA LYS A 38 -5.79 11.81 7.34
C LYS A 38 -4.37 12.08 7.86
N ASN A 39 -3.74 13.16 7.40
CA ASN A 39 -2.44 13.60 7.93
C ASN A 39 -2.66 14.38 9.25
N PRO A 40 -2.20 13.87 10.42
CA PRO A 40 -2.38 14.53 11.70
C PRO A 40 -1.53 15.81 11.85
N PHE A 41 -0.54 16.03 10.98
CA PHE A 41 0.40 17.15 11.00
C PHE A 41 0.06 18.25 10.00
N ALA A 42 -0.97 18.08 9.17
CA ALA A 42 -1.35 19.06 8.17
C ALA A 42 -1.62 20.45 8.79
N GLY A 43 -1.17 21.51 8.12
CA GLY A 43 -1.41 22.90 8.51
C GLY A 43 -0.47 23.47 9.57
N ARG A 44 0.58 22.74 9.99
CA ARG A 44 1.60 23.26 10.92
C ARG A 44 2.97 22.65 10.65
N TYR A 45 4.01 23.31 11.15
CA TYR A 45 5.36 22.74 11.24
C TYR A 45 5.44 21.79 12.45
N VAL A 46 6.11 20.66 12.28
CA VAL A 46 6.36 19.67 13.33
C VAL A 46 7.80 19.22 13.18
N GLU A 47 8.60 19.46 14.22
CA GLU A 47 10.04 19.16 14.22
C GLU A 47 10.31 17.64 14.33
N ASP A 48 9.55 16.95 15.19
CA ASP A 48 9.69 15.51 15.41
C ASP A 48 8.53 14.72 14.80
N LEU A 49 8.85 13.91 13.80
CA LEU A 49 7.94 12.99 13.13
C LEU A 49 8.31 11.51 13.38
N GLN A 50 9.38 11.21 14.12
CA GLN A 50 9.90 9.84 14.24
C GLN A 50 8.86 8.90 14.85
N SER A 51 8.15 9.35 15.89
CA SER A 51 7.09 8.56 16.54
C SER A 51 5.96 8.15 15.58
N ALA A 52 5.65 8.98 14.57
CA ALA A 52 4.62 8.64 13.58
C ALA A 52 5.02 7.51 12.65
N MET A 53 6.32 7.25 12.46
CA MET A 53 6.77 6.11 11.67
C MET A 53 6.40 4.79 12.33
N ASP A 54 6.50 4.71 13.66
CA ASP A 54 6.09 3.54 14.43
C ASP A 54 4.58 3.34 14.39
N ASP A 55 3.80 4.43 14.51
CA ASP A 55 2.34 4.39 14.42
C ASP A 55 1.82 3.94 13.04
N LEU A 56 2.62 4.07 11.97
CA LEU A 56 2.29 3.60 10.63
C LEU A 56 2.63 2.12 10.38
N LYS A 57 3.42 1.46 11.25
CA LYS A 57 3.78 0.04 11.08
C LYS A 57 2.55 -0.88 10.94
N PRO A 58 1.49 -0.75 11.76
CA PRO A 58 0.28 -1.58 11.60
C PRO A 58 -0.41 -1.37 10.25
N LEU A 59 -0.39 -0.16 9.70
CA LEU A 59 -0.92 0.12 8.36
C LEU A 59 -0.08 -0.57 7.28
N GLY A 60 1.25 -0.55 7.42
CA GLY A 60 2.16 -1.27 6.54
C GLY A 60 1.86 -2.77 6.52
N LEU A 61 1.69 -3.38 7.69
CA LEU A 61 1.30 -4.80 7.82
C LEU A 61 -0.04 -5.08 7.15
N LEU A 62 -1.06 -4.26 7.42
CA LEU A 62 -2.38 -4.39 6.79
C LEU A 62 -2.28 -4.37 5.25
N LEU A 63 -1.50 -3.47 4.67
CA LEU A 63 -1.36 -3.38 3.21
C LEU A 63 -0.58 -4.57 2.65
N ALA A 64 0.43 -5.07 3.36
CA ALA A 64 1.17 -6.28 2.98
C ALA A 64 0.27 -7.52 2.98
N ASP A 65 -0.55 -7.70 4.02
CA ASP A 65 -1.51 -8.81 4.11
C ASP A 65 -2.49 -8.79 2.93
N ARG A 66 -2.97 -7.61 2.52
CA ARG A 66 -3.84 -7.50 1.35
C ARG A 66 -3.14 -7.84 0.04
N LEU A 67 -1.85 -7.54 -0.09
CA LEU A 67 -1.07 -7.94 -1.26
C LEU A 67 -0.90 -9.46 -1.33
N ILE A 68 -0.62 -10.11 -0.20
CA ILE A 68 -0.50 -11.58 -0.11
C ILE A 68 -1.81 -12.23 -0.57
N VAL A 69 -2.95 -11.79 -0.02
CA VAL A 69 -4.27 -12.29 -0.42
C VAL A 69 -4.55 -12.03 -1.91
N ALA A 70 -4.25 -10.83 -2.41
CA ALA A 70 -4.51 -10.47 -3.81
C ALA A 70 -3.66 -11.30 -4.81
N LEU A 71 -2.48 -11.77 -4.40
CA LEU A 71 -1.58 -12.56 -5.24
C LEU A 71 -1.72 -14.08 -5.05
N GLY A 72 -2.51 -14.52 -4.06
CA GLY A 72 -2.94 -15.91 -3.92
C GLY A 72 -2.49 -16.67 -2.67
N GLY A 73 -1.92 -15.98 -1.67
CA GLY A 73 -1.51 -16.61 -0.39
C GLY A 73 -0.12 -17.23 -0.43
#